data_AF-A0A7S2WG35-F1
#
_entry.id   AF-A0A7S2WG35-F1
#
_cell.length_a   1.000
_cell.length_b   1.000
_cell.length_c   1.000
_cell.angle_alpha   90.00
_cell.angle_beta   90.00
_cell.angle_gamma   90.00
#
_symmetry.space_group_name_H-M   'P 1'
#
loop_
_entity.id
_entity.type
_entity.pdbx_description
1 polymer ?
#
loop_
_entity_poly.entity_id
_entity_poly.type
_entity_poly.pdbx_seq_one_letter_code
_entity_poly.pdbx_strand_id
1 'polypeptide(L)'
;SAKSGHLRYGADPSNATAHAPAASASRGGDHPEAAQFLAPAPCARAGCQATTKARCARGYCRSCCLRVVRLRRHLAKLISGQEGESDARQGKQGRRKRGQRPHYTLRETLLGLGASLPDAGDCDGDLIAAGKAILAAEDPDCPVHRERTTTEPSARKRQRMPDDVAKGTEEPVGRGVAYVCKCRVLLTGAGADEQLAGYSRHRGVWQRQGNQGLAQELEKEMGRIATRNLGRDDRCISDWGREARFPFLDELVVRFLAGLPLELIADLSQPPGIGDKAILRRAARQAGLSRSSSLVKRAIQFGSQIAKLSNVASFGAVSKGRGDVEFRRQAQA
;
A
#
# COMPACT_ATOMS: atom_id res chain seq x y z
N SER A 1 25.82 -11.67 50.51
CA SER A 1 27.04 -10.87 50.32
C SER A 1 27.03 -10.30 48.92
N ALA A 2 27.03 -8.97 48.84
CA ALA A 2 26.79 -8.16 47.66
C ALA A 2 27.90 -8.26 46.61
N LYS A 3 27.57 -7.92 45.35
CA LYS A 3 28.33 -6.95 44.53
C LYS A 3 27.50 -6.51 43.33
N SER A 4 26.79 -5.40 43.54
CA SER A 4 26.15 -4.55 42.54
C SER A 4 27.20 -3.81 41.71
N GLY A 5 27.23 -4.02 40.40
CA GLY A 5 28.01 -3.22 39.46
C GLY A 5 27.22 -1.98 39.02
N HIS A 6 27.45 -0.84 39.69
CA HIS A 6 27.01 0.48 39.23
C HIS A 6 27.88 0.93 38.06
N LEU A 7 27.30 1.11 36.87
CA LEU A 7 27.92 1.86 35.78
C LEU A 7 27.49 3.33 35.91
N ARG A 8 28.42 4.16 36.37
CA ARG A 8 28.28 5.62 36.43
C ARG A 8 28.58 6.19 35.04
N TYR A 9 27.62 6.93 34.47
CA TYR A 9 27.87 7.83 33.34
C TYR A 9 28.56 9.10 33.84
N GLY A 10 29.82 9.29 33.46
CA GLY A 10 30.53 10.55 33.64
C GLY A 10 30.16 11.52 32.52
N ALA A 11 29.55 12.65 32.88
CA ALA A 11 29.44 13.81 32.02
C ALA A 11 30.69 14.67 32.23
N ASP A 12 31.45 14.92 31.16
CA ASP A 12 32.60 15.84 31.17
C ASP A 12 32.23 17.08 30.33
N PRO A 13 32.04 18.26 30.96
CA PRO A 13 31.63 19.48 30.28
C PRO A 13 32.85 20.35 29.96
N SER A 14 33.63 19.97 28.94
CA SER A 14 34.71 20.84 28.45
C SER A 14 35.03 20.60 26.98
N ASN A 15 34.14 21.07 26.09
CA ASN A 15 34.57 21.57 24.78
C ASN A 15 33.49 22.45 24.16
N ALA A 16 33.33 23.65 24.73
CA ALA A 16 32.62 24.74 24.09
C ALA A 16 33.64 25.57 23.30
N THR A 17 33.75 25.32 22.00
CA THR A 17 34.38 26.27 21.07
C THR A 17 33.42 26.54 19.92
N ALA A 18 32.93 27.77 19.92
CA ALA A 18 32.10 28.37 18.90
C ALA A 18 32.81 28.39 17.54
N HIS A 19 32.13 27.92 16.50
CA HIS A 19 32.44 28.32 15.13
C HIS A 19 31.25 29.10 14.58
N ALA A 20 31.48 30.40 14.37
CA ALA A 20 30.60 31.30 13.66
C ALA A 20 30.46 30.87 12.19
N PRO A 21 29.30 31.12 11.53
CA PRO A 21 29.12 30.76 10.13
C PRO A 21 29.79 31.81 9.23
N ALA A 22 30.65 31.35 8.32
CA ALA A 22 31.17 32.16 7.24
C ALA A 22 30.07 32.43 6.20
N ALA A 23 29.86 33.71 5.92
CA ALA A 23 29.05 34.18 4.81
C ALA A 23 29.77 33.89 3.48
N SER A 24 29.05 33.33 2.51
CA SER A 24 29.48 33.42 1.10
C SER A 24 28.30 33.32 0.13
N ALA A 25 28.10 34.43 -0.56
CA ALA A 25 27.77 34.57 -1.98
C ALA A 25 26.51 33.90 -2.53
N SER A 26 25.53 34.76 -2.80
CA SER A 26 24.49 34.62 -3.80
C SER A 26 25.04 34.13 -5.15
N ARG A 27 24.52 33.00 -5.64
CA ARG A 27 24.49 32.68 -7.06
C ARG A 27 23.03 32.48 -7.46
N GLY A 28 22.53 33.44 -8.24
CA GLY A 28 21.26 33.32 -8.94
C GLY A 28 21.33 32.15 -9.90
N GLY A 29 20.34 31.27 -9.80
CA GLY A 29 20.05 30.23 -10.77
C GLY A 29 18.54 30.23 -10.96
N ASP A 30 18.11 30.49 -12.19
CA ASP A 30 16.72 30.48 -12.61
C ASP A 30 16.06 29.16 -12.23
N HIS A 31 15.13 29.21 -11.28
CA HIS A 31 14.23 28.10 -10.99
C HIS A 31 13.07 28.14 -12.00
N PRO A 32 12.77 27.01 -12.69
CA PRO A 32 11.56 26.94 -13.48
C PRO A 32 10.35 27.06 -12.56
N GLU A 33 9.48 27.99 -12.93
CA GLU A 33 8.13 28.26 -12.47
C GLU A 33 7.52 27.15 -11.59
N ALA A 34 7.21 27.50 -10.34
CA ALA A 34 6.49 26.63 -9.43
C ALA A 34 5.14 26.24 -10.05
N ALA A 35 5.02 24.99 -10.50
CA ALA A 35 3.75 24.43 -10.91
C ALA A 35 2.78 24.54 -9.72
N GLN A 36 1.80 25.44 -9.82
CA GLN A 36 0.76 25.62 -8.83
C GLN A 36 0.10 24.26 -8.59
N PHE A 37 0.32 23.68 -7.41
CA PHE A 37 -0.36 22.47 -6.97
C PHE A 37 -1.83 22.82 -6.70
N LEU A 38 -2.64 22.82 -7.76
CA LEU A 38 -4.09 22.88 -7.67
C LEU A 38 -4.57 21.77 -6.72
N ALA A 39 -5.36 22.16 -5.72
CA ALA A 39 -5.98 21.22 -4.79
C ALA A 39 -6.74 20.13 -5.57
N PRO A 40 -6.70 18.86 -5.11
CA PRO A 40 -7.32 17.77 -5.85
C PRO A 40 -8.85 17.93 -5.87
N ALA A 41 -9.42 18.10 -7.05
CA ALA A 41 -10.87 18.28 -7.25
C ALA A 41 -11.69 17.11 -6.66
N PRO A 42 -12.92 17.34 -6.18
CA PRO A 42 -13.82 16.27 -5.75
C PRO A 42 -14.14 15.31 -6.89
N CYS A 43 -14.44 14.06 -6.55
CA CYS A 43 -14.84 13.05 -7.52
C CYS A 43 -16.19 13.41 -8.15
N ALA A 44 -16.25 13.49 -9.47
CA ALA A 44 -17.46 13.83 -10.23
C ALA A 44 -18.58 12.75 -10.18
N ARG A 45 -18.36 11.65 -9.46
CA ARG A 45 -19.38 10.61 -9.27
C ARG A 45 -20.34 11.03 -8.15
N ALA A 46 -21.63 11.13 -8.47
CA ALA A 46 -22.68 11.44 -7.49
C ALA A 46 -22.57 10.55 -6.23
N GLY A 47 -22.66 11.17 -5.06
CA GLY A 47 -22.54 10.49 -3.76
C GLY A 47 -21.13 10.06 -3.34
N CYS A 48 -20.09 10.35 -4.13
CA CYS A 48 -18.71 10.05 -3.77
C CYS A 48 -18.01 11.26 -3.14
N GLN A 49 -17.50 11.09 -1.92
CA GLN A 49 -16.77 12.14 -1.18
C GLN A 49 -15.24 12.04 -1.38
N ALA A 50 -14.76 11.17 -2.26
CA ALA A 50 -13.33 11.00 -2.52
C ALA A 50 -12.81 12.08 -3.49
N THR A 51 -11.49 12.27 -3.53
CA THR A 51 -10.85 13.17 -4.50
C THR A 51 -10.60 12.48 -5.85
N THR A 52 -10.68 13.26 -6.91
CA THR A 52 -10.37 12.85 -8.28
C THR A 52 -8.93 12.37 -8.39
N LYS A 53 -8.72 11.27 -9.13
CA LYS A 53 -7.35 10.80 -9.42
C LYS A 53 -6.76 11.64 -10.54
N ALA A 54 -5.57 12.18 -10.33
CA ALA A 54 -4.81 12.89 -11.36
C ALA A 54 -4.77 12.07 -12.67
N ARG A 55 -5.10 12.73 -13.79
CA ARG A 55 -5.22 12.16 -15.15
C ARG A 55 -6.42 11.22 -15.36
N CYS A 56 -7.44 11.22 -14.49
CA CYS A 56 -8.69 10.54 -14.79
C CYS A 56 -9.51 11.35 -15.80
N ALA A 57 -9.74 10.81 -17.00
CA ALA A 57 -10.54 11.47 -18.04
C ALA A 57 -12.01 11.71 -17.63
N ARG A 58 -12.50 11.00 -16.60
CA ARG A 58 -13.87 11.13 -16.07
C ARG A 58 -13.99 12.03 -14.85
N GLY A 59 -12.88 12.57 -14.35
CA GLY A 59 -12.87 13.28 -13.07
C GLY A 59 -13.27 12.38 -11.89
N TYR A 60 -12.97 11.08 -11.93
CA TYR A 60 -13.33 10.14 -10.86
C TYR A 60 -12.15 9.81 -9.95
N CYS A 61 -12.45 9.44 -8.70
CA CYS A 61 -11.47 8.79 -7.84
C CYS A 61 -11.09 7.40 -8.38
N ARG A 62 -9.96 6.83 -7.93
CA ARG A 62 -9.49 5.52 -8.38
C ARG A 62 -10.55 4.42 -8.21
N SER A 63 -11.28 4.42 -7.09
CA SER A 63 -12.28 3.38 -6.78
C SER A 63 -13.52 3.49 -7.69
N CYS A 64 -14.06 4.70 -7.89
CA CYS A 64 -15.19 4.94 -8.80
C CYS A 64 -14.80 4.63 -10.25
N CYS A 65 -13.60 5.01 -10.65
CA CYS A 65 -13.06 4.72 -11.97
C CYS A 65 -12.98 3.20 -12.24
N LEU A 66 -12.41 2.41 -11.31
CA LEU A 66 -12.36 0.95 -11.43
C LEU A 66 -13.75 0.29 -11.36
N ARG A 67 -14.71 0.90 -10.64
CA ARG A 67 -16.09 0.39 -10.55
C ARG A 67 -16.80 0.48 -11.91
N VAL A 68 -16.64 1.57 -12.65
CA VAL A 68 -17.20 1.73 -14.00
C VAL A 68 -16.69 0.64 -14.94
N VAL A 69 -15.39 0.36 -14.93
CA VAL A 69 -14.80 -0.71 -15.76
C VAL A 69 -15.40 -2.08 -15.44
N ARG A 70 -15.64 -2.38 -14.16
CA ARG A 70 -16.26 -3.64 -13.74
C ARG A 70 -17.72 -3.72 -14.20
N LEU A 71 -18.46 -2.62 -14.08
CA LEU A 71 -19.86 -2.55 -14.50
C LEU A 71 -20.00 -2.68 -16.03
N ARG A 72 -19.13 -2.04 -16.82
CA ARG A 72 -19.11 -2.24 -18.29
C ARG A 72 -18.81 -3.69 -18.68
N ARG A 73 -17.88 -4.36 -17.99
CA ARG A 73 -17.61 -5.80 -18.20
C ARG A 73 -18.80 -6.69 -17.81
N HIS A 74 -19.45 -6.37 -16.71
CA HIS A 74 -20.66 -7.07 -16.27
C HIS A 74 -21.80 -6.90 -17.28
N LEU A 75 -22.01 -5.67 -17.74
CA LEU A 75 -22.98 -5.34 -18.79
C LEU A 75 -22.74 -6.12 -20.08
N ALA A 76 -21.49 -6.23 -20.52
CA ALA A 76 -21.15 -7.03 -21.71
C ALA A 76 -21.55 -8.50 -21.55
N LYS A 77 -21.34 -9.10 -20.37
CA LYS A 77 -21.73 -10.48 -20.09
C LYS A 77 -23.24 -10.69 -20.04
N LEU A 78 -23.96 -9.74 -19.44
CA LEU A 78 -25.42 -9.77 -19.37
C LEU A 78 -26.04 -9.68 -20.77
N ILE A 79 -25.52 -8.82 -21.64
CA ILE A 79 -26.02 -8.65 -23.02
C ILE A 79 -25.64 -9.84 -23.91
N SER A 80 -24.47 -10.45 -23.71
CA SER A 80 -24.03 -11.60 -24.50
C SER A 80 -24.63 -12.94 -24.02
N GLY A 81 -25.49 -12.94 -23.00
CA GLY A 81 -26.12 -14.15 -22.46
C GLY A 81 -25.16 -15.17 -21.84
N GLN A 82 -23.96 -14.74 -21.40
CA GLN A 82 -22.91 -15.64 -20.90
C GLN A 82 -22.98 -15.93 -19.38
N GLU A 83 -24.11 -15.65 -18.73
CA GLU A 83 -24.36 -16.13 -17.36
C GLU A 83 -25.05 -17.51 -17.41
N GLY A 84 -24.27 -18.54 -17.74
CA GLY A 84 -24.68 -19.93 -17.65
C GLY A 84 -23.67 -20.76 -16.84
N GLU A 85 -24.18 -21.46 -15.82
CA GLU A 85 -23.54 -22.56 -15.09
C GLU A 85 -22.44 -22.23 -14.06
N SER A 86 -22.81 -21.59 -12.96
CA SER A 86 -22.39 -22.01 -11.61
C SER A 86 -23.09 -21.15 -10.56
N ASP A 87 -24.22 -21.64 -10.04
CA ASP A 87 -24.79 -21.33 -8.71
C ASP A 87 -26.32 -21.55 -8.63
N ALA A 88 -26.90 -22.33 -9.54
CA ALA A 88 -28.25 -22.89 -9.34
C ALA A 88 -28.20 -24.17 -8.48
N ARG A 89 -27.94 -24.04 -7.17
CA ARG A 89 -28.36 -25.04 -6.17
C ARG A 89 -28.94 -24.39 -4.92
N GLN A 90 -30.27 -24.34 -4.95
CA GLN A 90 -31.23 -24.55 -3.87
C GLN A 90 -31.20 -23.62 -2.65
N GLY A 91 -32.33 -22.93 -2.48
CA GLY A 91 -32.63 -22.07 -1.36
C GLY A 91 -32.66 -22.79 -0.03
N LYS A 92 -32.11 -22.11 0.97
CA LYS A 92 -32.55 -22.15 2.37
C LYS A 92 -32.40 -20.73 2.90
N GLN A 93 -33.49 -20.16 3.40
CA GLN A 93 -33.46 -18.92 4.16
C GLN A 93 -32.51 -19.10 5.35
N GLY A 94 -31.40 -18.36 5.39
CA GLY A 94 -30.44 -18.49 6.48
C GLY A 94 -29.09 -17.80 6.23
N ARG A 95 -28.87 -16.69 6.93
CA ARG A 95 -27.57 -16.09 7.29
C ARG A 95 -26.59 -15.76 6.14
N ARG A 96 -26.57 -14.48 5.73
CA ARG A 96 -25.57 -13.92 4.79
C ARG A 96 -24.13 -14.19 5.27
N LYS A 97 -23.37 -15.00 4.53
CA LYS A 97 -21.91 -15.15 4.71
C LYS A 97 -21.17 -13.97 4.06
N ARG A 98 -20.15 -13.44 4.74
CA ARG A 98 -19.20 -12.43 4.20
C ARG A 98 -18.51 -13.00 2.95
N GLY A 99 -18.78 -12.43 1.77
CA GLY A 99 -18.00 -12.72 0.54
C GLY A 99 -18.78 -12.89 -0.76
N GLN A 100 -20.11 -12.96 -0.74
CA GLN A 100 -20.88 -13.00 -1.99
C GLN A 100 -20.83 -11.64 -2.70
N ARG A 101 -20.51 -11.67 -4.01
CA ARG A 101 -20.54 -10.49 -4.87
C ARG A 101 -22.00 -10.02 -4.99
N PRO A 102 -22.30 -8.71 -4.96
CA PRO A 102 -23.64 -8.24 -5.27
C PRO A 102 -23.98 -8.68 -6.71
N HIS A 103 -25.05 -9.44 -6.86
CA HIS A 103 -25.64 -9.75 -8.16
C HIS A 103 -26.36 -8.48 -8.61
N TYR A 104 -25.89 -7.85 -9.70
CA TYR A 104 -26.54 -6.68 -10.27
C TYR A 104 -27.45 -7.11 -11.42
N THR A 105 -28.70 -6.68 -11.41
CA THR A 105 -29.58 -6.82 -12.59
C THR A 105 -29.07 -5.94 -13.74
N LEU A 106 -29.56 -6.17 -14.96
CA LEU A 106 -29.26 -5.32 -16.12
C LEU A 106 -29.57 -3.84 -15.82
N ARG A 107 -30.76 -3.59 -15.24
CA ARG A 107 -31.19 -2.25 -14.82
C ARG A 107 -30.26 -1.62 -13.78
N GLU A 108 -29.90 -2.35 -12.73
CA GLU A 108 -28.96 -1.86 -11.70
C GLU A 108 -27.57 -1.58 -12.26
N THR A 109 -27.13 -2.36 -13.25
CA THR A 109 -25.86 -2.16 -13.93
C THR A 109 -25.86 -0.88 -14.78
N LEU A 110 -26.96 -0.63 -15.50
CA LEU A 110 -27.17 0.58 -16.31
C LEU A 110 -27.23 1.83 -15.44
N LEU A 111 -28.02 1.82 -14.36
CA LEU A 111 -28.05 2.91 -13.37
C LEU A 111 -26.68 3.11 -12.71
N GLY A 112 -25.97 2.01 -12.42
CA GLY A 112 -24.60 2.02 -11.94
C GLY A 112 -23.59 2.64 -12.92
N LEU A 113 -23.89 2.66 -14.22
CA LEU A 113 -23.09 3.35 -15.23
C LEU A 113 -23.53 4.80 -15.46
N GLY A 114 -24.64 5.23 -14.85
CA GLY A 114 -25.19 6.58 -14.99
C GLY A 114 -26.15 6.73 -16.16
N ALA A 115 -26.75 5.63 -16.63
CA ALA A 115 -27.82 5.69 -17.63
C ALA A 115 -29.08 6.35 -17.04
N SER A 116 -29.66 7.30 -17.77
CA SER A 116 -31.01 7.78 -17.50
C SER A 116 -32.00 6.80 -18.13
N LEU A 117 -32.76 6.09 -17.31
CA LEU A 117 -33.79 5.14 -17.75
C LEU A 117 -35.17 5.74 -17.42
N PRO A 118 -36.17 5.65 -18.32
CA PRO A 118 -37.53 6.08 -18.02
C PRO A 118 -38.17 5.25 -16.89
N ASP A 119 -39.07 5.85 -16.10
CA ASP A 119 -39.64 5.25 -14.90
C ASP A 119 -40.73 4.19 -15.17
N ALA A 120 -41.20 4.04 -16.41
CA ALA A 120 -42.28 3.12 -16.76
C ALA A 120 -42.04 2.43 -18.11
N GLY A 121 -42.12 1.09 -18.12
CA GLY A 121 -42.21 0.29 -19.34
C GLY A 121 -40.89 -0.29 -19.87
N ASP A 122 -39.96 -0.71 -19.01
CA ASP A 122 -38.74 -1.41 -19.42
C ASP A 122 -39.11 -2.77 -20.07
N CYS A 123 -39.30 -2.82 -21.40
CA CYS A 123 -39.17 -4.09 -22.08
C CYS A 123 -37.68 -4.50 -22.05
N ASP A 124 -37.37 -5.78 -21.88
CA ASP A 124 -35.97 -6.25 -21.86
C ASP A 124 -35.18 -5.77 -23.09
N GLY A 125 -35.88 -5.54 -24.22
CA GLY A 125 -35.34 -4.92 -25.43
C GLY A 125 -34.76 -3.53 -25.22
N ASP A 126 -35.43 -2.64 -24.49
CA ASP A 126 -35.00 -1.26 -24.27
C ASP A 126 -33.78 -1.18 -23.34
N LEU A 127 -33.75 -2.02 -22.30
CA LEU A 127 -32.59 -2.15 -21.41
C LEU A 127 -31.37 -2.72 -22.15
N ILE A 128 -31.58 -3.71 -23.02
CA ILE A 128 -30.52 -4.27 -23.87
C ILE A 128 -30.03 -3.21 -24.87
N ALA A 129 -30.93 -2.43 -25.49
CA ALA A 129 -30.58 -1.36 -26.41
C ALA A 129 -29.74 -0.27 -25.71
N ALA A 130 -30.17 0.19 -24.54
CA ALA A 130 -29.42 1.15 -23.72
C ALA A 130 -28.05 0.58 -23.33
N GLY A 131 -27.98 -0.70 -22.98
CA GLY A 131 -26.73 -1.37 -22.66
C GLY A 131 -25.77 -1.48 -23.85
N LYS A 132 -26.28 -1.82 -25.03
CA LYS A 132 -25.49 -1.83 -26.27
C LYS A 132 -24.97 -0.43 -26.61
N ALA A 133 -25.79 0.61 -26.46
CA ALA A 133 -25.37 1.99 -26.68
C ALA A 133 -24.22 2.41 -25.73
N ILE A 134 -24.29 2.04 -24.45
CA ILE A 134 -23.22 2.32 -23.49
C ILE A 134 -21.93 1.57 -23.85
N LEU A 135 -22.02 0.29 -24.26
CA LEU A 135 -20.85 -0.49 -24.67
C LEU A 135 -20.21 0.02 -25.96
N ALA A 136 -21.03 0.51 -26.90
CA ALA A 136 -20.59 1.08 -28.16
C ALA A 136 -19.96 2.47 -27.99
N ALA A 137 -20.38 3.24 -26.99
CA ALA A 137 -19.76 4.52 -26.69
C ALA A 137 -18.28 4.33 -26.29
N GLU A 138 -17.39 5.07 -26.95
CA GLU A 138 -15.96 5.03 -26.67
C GLU A 138 -15.69 5.39 -25.21
N ASP A 139 -14.92 4.53 -24.55
CA ASP A 139 -14.47 4.75 -23.19
C ASP A 139 -13.21 5.64 -23.24
N PRO A 140 -13.21 6.86 -22.65
CA PRO A 140 -12.06 7.74 -22.76
C PRO A 140 -10.82 7.08 -22.18
N ASP A 141 -9.72 7.09 -22.93
CA ASP A 141 -8.50 6.34 -22.67
C ASP A 141 -7.79 6.84 -21.41
N CYS A 142 -8.24 6.41 -20.22
CA CYS A 142 -7.74 6.98 -18.97
C CYS A 142 -6.68 6.10 -18.29
N PRO A 143 -5.51 6.68 -17.96
CA PRO A 143 -4.36 5.98 -17.39
C PRO A 143 -4.62 5.40 -15.99
N VAL A 144 -5.73 5.79 -15.35
CA VAL A 144 -6.18 5.22 -14.07
C VAL A 144 -6.82 3.84 -14.26
N HIS A 145 -7.41 3.57 -15.43
CA HIS A 145 -8.07 2.31 -15.78
C HIS A 145 -7.41 1.54 -16.93
N ARG A 146 -6.25 1.98 -17.44
CA ARG A 146 -5.51 1.27 -18.50
C ARG A 146 -5.02 -0.10 -17.99
N GLU A 147 -5.88 -1.10 -18.10
CA GLU A 147 -5.50 -2.51 -18.21
C GLU A 147 -5.01 -2.75 -19.64
N ARG A 148 -3.96 -3.56 -19.82
CA ARG A 148 -3.45 -3.99 -21.13
C ARG A 148 -4.57 -4.67 -21.92
N THR A 149 -5.30 -3.92 -22.74
CA THR A 149 -6.19 -4.46 -23.78
C THR A 149 -5.49 -4.26 -25.11
N THR A 150 -4.76 -5.29 -25.55
CA THR A 150 -4.41 -5.45 -26.97
C THR A 150 -4.84 -6.86 -27.37
N THR A 151 -6.12 -6.98 -27.74
CA THR A 151 -6.63 -8.00 -28.66
C THR A 151 -6.49 -7.45 -30.08
N GLU A 152 -5.25 -7.23 -30.50
CA GLU A 152 -4.75 -7.26 -31.87
C GLU A 152 -3.22 -7.19 -31.73
N PRO A 153 -2.48 -8.06 -32.43
CA PRO A 153 -1.04 -8.11 -32.31
C PRO A 153 -0.49 -6.83 -32.94
N SER A 154 -0.11 -5.86 -32.12
CA SER A 154 0.67 -4.73 -32.60
C SER A 154 1.93 -5.30 -33.26
N ALA A 155 1.96 -5.20 -34.58
CA ALA A 155 3.11 -5.42 -35.43
C ALA A 155 4.20 -4.37 -35.20
N ARG A 156 4.52 -4.07 -33.93
CA ARG A 156 5.91 -3.78 -33.58
C ARG A 156 6.62 -5.10 -33.60
N LYS A 157 7.13 -5.42 -34.79
CA LYS A 157 8.21 -6.35 -35.08
C LYS A 157 8.89 -6.78 -33.77
N ARG A 158 8.44 -7.91 -33.21
CA ARG A 158 9.30 -8.72 -32.37
C ARG A 158 10.45 -9.04 -33.31
N GLN A 159 11.56 -8.33 -33.17
CA GLN A 159 12.82 -8.98 -33.49
C GLN A 159 12.80 -10.24 -32.63
N ARG A 160 12.60 -11.38 -33.27
CA ARG A 160 13.04 -12.66 -32.71
C ARG A 160 14.44 -12.38 -32.22
N MET A 161 14.66 -12.46 -30.92
CA MET A 161 15.99 -12.80 -30.49
C MET A 161 16.28 -14.15 -31.15
N PRO A 162 17.41 -14.29 -31.87
CA PRO A 162 17.81 -15.57 -32.43
C PRO A 162 17.80 -16.62 -31.33
N ASP A 163 17.59 -17.88 -31.71
CA ASP A 163 17.61 -19.06 -30.84
C ASP A 163 19.02 -19.35 -30.24
N ASP A 164 19.88 -18.34 -30.15
CA ASP A 164 21.17 -18.37 -29.48
C ASP A 164 21.01 -17.98 -28.01
N VAL A 165 20.43 -18.89 -27.22
CA VAL A 165 20.72 -18.97 -25.77
C VAL A 165 22.12 -19.59 -25.60
N ALA A 166 23.09 -18.96 -26.24
CA ALA A 166 24.51 -19.22 -26.15
C ALA A 166 25.21 -17.90 -26.51
N LYS A 167 25.73 -17.22 -25.48
CA LYS A 167 26.55 -15.99 -25.56
C LYS A 167 25.83 -14.71 -26.03
N GLY A 168 24.77 -14.31 -25.33
CA GLY A 168 24.40 -12.89 -25.27
C GLY A 168 25.30 -12.18 -24.26
N THR A 169 26.16 -11.27 -24.71
CA THR A 169 26.96 -10.39 -23.84
C THR A 169 26.05 -9.65 -22.87
N GLU A 170 26.19 -9.94 -21.58
CA GLU A 170 25.67 -9.10 -20.50
C GLU A 170 26.26 -7.70 -20.70
N GLU A 171 25.48 -6.77 -21.26
CA GLU A 171 25.73 -5.35 -21.01
C GLU A 171 25.52 -5.18 -19.50
N PRO A 172 26.60 -4.93 -18.73
CA PRO A 172 26.53 -5.00 -17.29
C PRO A 172 25.61 -3.87 -16.84
N VAL A 173 24.52 -4.22 -16.15
CA VAL A 173 23.81 -3.29 -15.25
C VAL A 173 24.90 -2.52 -14.52
N GLY A 174 25.08 -1.24 -14.86
CA GLY A 174 26.35 -0.52 -14.71
C GLY A 174 27.02 -0.92 -13.42
N ARG A 175 28.20 -1.60 -13.54
CA ARG A 175 28.86 -2.33 -12.44
C ARG A 175 28.62 -1.58 -11.15
N GLY A 176 27.69 -2.09 -10.33
CA GLY A 176 27.35 -1.45 -9.08
C GLY A 176 28.65 -1.26 -8.33
N VAL A 177 29.02 -0.02 -8.03
CA VAL A 177 30.24 0.24 -7.28
C VAL A 177 30.10 -0.55 -5.99
N ALA A 178 31.05 -1.47 -5.75
CA ALA A 178 31.02 -2.31 -4.56
C ALA A 178 31.01 -1.40 -3.33
N TYR A 179 29.87 -1.35 -2.64
CA TYR A 179 29.70 -0.52 -1.46
C TYR A 179 30.03 -1.35 -0.22
N VAL A 180 31.09 -0.95 0.49
CA VAL A 180 31.47 -1.57 1.75
C VAL A 180 30.91 -0.75 2.91
N CYS A 181 29.90 -1.31 3.58
CA CYS A 181 29.37 -0.72 4.80
C CYS A 181 30.25 -1.08 6.00
N LYS A 182 30.81 -0.08 6.69
CA LYS A 182 31.59 -0.27 7.93
C LYS A 182 30.71 -0.36 9.19
N CYS A 183 29.44 -0.01 9.09
CA CYS A 183 28.52 0.10 10.22
C CYS A 183 28.26 -1.25 10.88
N ARG A 184 28.64 -1.46 12.15
CA ARG A 184 28.39 -2.74 12.85
C ARG A 184 27.01 -2.84 13.49
N VAL A 185 26.35 -1.70 13.72
CA VAL A 185 25.10 -1.61 14.47
C VAL A 185 24.03 -0.92 13.64
N LEU A 186 22.90 -1.57 13.42
CA LEU A 186 21.77 -1.01 12.70
C LEU A 186 20.65 -0.65 13.66
N LEU A 187 20.24 0.63 13.65
CA LEU A 187 19.02 1.05 14.34
C LEU A 187 17.82 0.74 13.44
N THR A 188 16.89 -0.05 13.96
CA THR A 188 15.67 -0.43 13.24
C THR A 188 14.44 0.15 13.93
N GLY A 189 13.45 0.55 13.10
CA GLY A 189 12.16 1.04 13.57
C GLY A 189 11.15 -0.06 13.92
N ALA A 190 11.57 -1.32 14.00
CA ALA A 190 10.69 -2.42 14.38
C ALA A 190 10.14 -2.22 15.80
N GLY A 191 8.87 -2.62 16.03
CA GLY A 191 8.14 -2.35 17.25
C GLY A 191 7.30 -1.06 17.21
N ALA A 192 7.61 -0.11 16.31
CA ALA A 192 6.82 1.10 16.19
C ALA A 192 5.41 0.85 15.63
N ASP A 193 5.26 -0.08 14.69
CA ASP A 193 3.97 -0.35 14.06
C ASP A 193 3.00 -1.06 15.03
N GLU A 194 3.53 -2.01 15.79
CA GLU A 194 2.82 -2.85 16.76
C GLU A 194 2.34 -2.04 17.98
N GLN A 195 3.12 -1.06 18.43
CA GLN A 195 2.74 -0.20 19.57
C GLN A 195 1.88 0.99 19.16
N LEU A 196 2.09 1.55 17.98
CA LEU A 196 1.54 2.86 17.59
C LEU A 196 0.44 2.78 16.52
N ALA A 197 -0.21 1.63 16.44
CA ALA A 197 -1.26 1.36 15.46
C ALA A 197 -0.85 1.60 13.98
N GLY A 198 0.38 1.25 13.60
CA GLY A 198 0.94 1.55 12.28
C GLY A 198 0.45 0.69 11.10
N TYR A 199 -0.12 -0.49 11.34
CA TYR A 199 -0.62 -1.36 10.28
C TYR A 199 -2.03 -0.95 9.80
N SER A 200 -2.27 -1.04 8.49
CA SER A 200 -3.59 -0.77 7.90
C SER A 200 -4.72 -1.63 8.48
N ARG A 201 -4.40 -2.86 8.92
CA ARG A 201 -5.36 -3.78 9.57
C ARG A 201 -5.89 -3.25 10.89
N HIS A 202 -5.13 -2.43 11.63
CA HIS A 202 -5.55 -1.87 12.91
C HIS A 202 -6.79 -1.01 12.77
N ARG A 203 -6.86 -0.21 11.71
CA ARG A 203 -8.06 0.55 11.37
C ARG A 203 -9.26 -0.36 11.14
N GLY A 204 -9.06 -1.49 10.46
CA GLY A 204 -10.11 -2.48 10.25
C GLY A 204 -10.53 -3.20 11.54
N VAL A 205 -9.66 -3.32 12.54
CA VAL A 205 -10.04 -3.79 13.90
C VAL A 205 -10.83 -2.72 14.63
N TRP A 206 -10.31 -1.50 14.69
CA TRP A 206 -10.94 -0.36 15.32
C TRP A 206 -12.36 -0.08 14.78
N GLN A 207 -12.54 -0.10 13.46
CA GLN A 207 -13.87 0.07 12.84
C GLN A 207 -14.89 -1.00 13.25
N ARG A 208 -14.43 -2.19 13.67
CA ARG A 208 -15.31 -3.31 14.06
C ARG A 208 -15.52 -3.40 15.56
N GLN A 209 -14.54 -2.98 16.35
CA GLN A 209 -14.46 -3.29 17.79
C GLN A 209 -14.07 -2.08 18.66
N GLY A 210 -13.99 -0.88 18.07
CA GLY A 210 -13.61 0.34 18.76
C GLY A 210 -12.20 0.30 19.35
N ASN A 211 -11.98 1.17 20.34
CA ASN A 211 -10.69 1.33 21.02
C ASN A 211 -10.31 0.07 21.83
N GLN A 212 -11.28 -0.62 22.43
CA GLN A 212 -11.02 -1.85 23.19
C GLN A 212 -10.46 -2.97 22.31
N GLY A 213 -11.07 -3.23 21.16
CA GLY A 213 -10.56 -4.24 20.23
C GLY A 213 -9.22 -3.85 19.61
N LEU A 214 -8.99 -2.55 19.36
CA LEU A 214 -7.69 -2.07 18.92
C LEU A 214 -6.61 -2.35 19.98
N ALA A 215 -6.85 -1.99 21.25
CA ALA A 215 -5.89 -2.24 22.33
C ALA A 215 -5.52 -3.72 22.44
N GLN A 216 -6.52 -4.61 22.42
CA GLN A 216 -6.31 -6.07 22.46
C GLN A 216 -5.48 -6.58 21.27
N GLU A 217 -5.71 -6.05 20.07
CA GLU A 217 -4.93 -6.45 18.90
C GLU A 217 -3.49 -5.95 18.99
N LEU A 218 -3.24 -4.72 19.46
CA LEU A 218 -1.88 -4.21 19.65
C LEU A 218 -1.11 -5.01 20.72
N GLU A 219 -1.75 -5.32 21.85
CA GLU A 219 -1.16 -6.14 22.92
C GLU A 219 -0.78 -7.53 22.41
N LYS A 220 -1.70 -8.18 21.67
CA LYS A 220 -1.45 -9.48 21.04
C LYS A 220 -0.32 -9.45 20.02
N GLU A 221 -0.16 -8.35 19.28
CA GLU A 221 0.95 -8.18 18.33
C GLU A 221 2.27 -7.99 19.05
N MET A 222 2.29 -7.18 20.11
CA MET A 222 3.46 -7.04 20.98
C MET A 222 3.88 -8.37 21.59
N GLY A 223 2.93 -9.18 22.08
CA GLY A 223 3.21 -10.51 22.59
C GLY A 223 3.75 -11.52 21.57
N ARG A 224 3.66 -11.22 20.26
CA ARG A 224 4.08 -12.12 19.17
C ARG A 224 5.19 -11.54 18.30
N ILE A 225 5.66 -10.32 18.58
CA ILE A 225 6.62 -9.62 17.71
C ILE A 225 7.93 -10.39 17.56
N ALA A 226 8.38 -11.06 18.63
CA ALA A 226 9.58 -11.88 18.65
C ALA A 226 9.55 -12.99 17.59
N THR A 227 8.45 -13.75 17.53
CA THR A 227 8.31 -14.89 16.61
C THR A 227 7.88 -14.48 15.21
N ARG A 228 7.13 -13.39 15.06
CA ARG A 228 6.59 -12.94 13.77
C ARG A 228 7.57 -12.10 12.95
N ASN A 229 8.28 -11.19 13.60
CA ASN A 229 9.10 -10.19 12.93
C ASN A 229 10.57 -10.34 13.33
N LEU A 230 10.88 -10.21 14.63
CA LEU A 230 12.25 -10.06 15.10
C LEU A 230 13.12 -11.27 14.76
N GLY A 231 12.63 -12.50 14.95
CA GLY A 231 13.43 -13.70 14.68
C GLY A 231 13.85 -13.87 13.22
N ARG A 232 13.02 -13.43 12.24
CA ARG A 232 13.44 -13.43 10.83
C ARG A 232 14.44 -12.31 10.57
N ASP A 233 14.10 -11.10 11.00
CA ASP A 233 14.85 -9.89 10.66
C ASP A 233 16.25 -9.93 11.31
N ASP A 234 16.36 -10.42 12.55
CA ASP A 234 17.62 -10.62 13.26
C ASP A 234 18.55 -11.60 12.54
N ARG A 235 18.05 -12.77 12.13
CA ARG A 235 18.87 -13.73 11.36
C ARG A 235 19.38 -13.13 10.05
N CYS A 236 18.53 -12.39 9.33
CA CYS A 236 18.95 -11.72 8.10
C CYS A 236 20.00 -10.63 8.35
N ILE A 237 19.94 -9.92 9.46
CA ILE A 237 20.90 -8.86 9.81
C ILE A 237 22.23 -9.46 10.29
N SER A 238 22.16 -10.47 11.15
CA SER A 238 23.30 -11.18 11.72
C SER A 238 24.12 -11.95 10.68
N ASP A 239 23.49 -12.44 9.61
CA ASP A 239 24.18 -13.09 8.46
C ASP A 239 25.21 -12.16 7.80
N TRP A 240 25.04 -10.85 7.94
CA TRP A 240 25.99 -9.83 7.45
C TRP A 240 26.96 -9.32 8.52
N GLY A 241 27.06 -10.00 9.66
CA GLY A 241 27.91 -9.62 10.79
C GLY A 241 27.50 -8.29 11.44
N ARG A 242 26.20 -7.99 11.45
CA ARG A 242 25.63 -6.75 11.99
C ARG A 242 24.73 -7.03 13.18
N GLU A 243 24.69 -6.12 14.13
CA GLU A 243 23.80 -6.16 15.29
C GLU A 243 22.61 -5.21 15.05
N ALA A 244 21.39 -5.69 15.25
CA ALA A 244 20.20 -4.85 15.24
C ALA A 244 19.91 -4.28 16.64
N ARG A 245 19.62 -2.98 16.71
CA ARG A 245 19.07 -2.34 17.92
C ARG A 245 17.70 -1.77 17.65
N PHE A 246 16.82 -1.90 18.65
CA PHE A 246 15.40 -1.66 18.52
C PHE A 246 14.94 -0.54 19.47
N PRO A 247 15.17 0.75 19.19
CA PRO A 247 14.82 1.83 20.10
C PRO A 247 13.34 1.86 20.52
N PHE A 248 12.43 1.40 19.66
CA PHE A 248 11.01 1.31 20.02
C PHE A 248 10.69 0.16 20.99
N LEU A 249 11.57 -0.82 21.12
CA LEU A 249 11.43 -1.95 22.05
C LEU A 249 12.27 -1.79 23.31
N ASP A 250 12.88 -0.61 23.50
CA ASP A 250 13.49 -0.25 24.78
C ASP A 250 12.43 -0.27 25.89
N GLU A 251 12.79 -0.82 27.05
CA GLU A 251 11.84 -1.03 28.15
C GLU A 251 11.19 0.28 28.63
N LEU A 252 11.93 1.39 28.63
CA LEU A 252 11.40 2.69 29.05
C LEU A 252 10.44 3.24 28.00
N VAL A 253 10.73 3.04 26.71
CA VAL A 253 9.83 3.44 25.62
C VAL A 253 8.55 2.61 25.64
N VAL A 254 8.66 1.28 25.79
CA VAL A 254 7.50 0.38 25.87
C VAL A 254 6.64 0.75 27.07
N ARG A 255 7.26 0.93 28.25
CA ARG A 255 6.54 1.31 29.48
C ARG A 255 5.86 2.67 29.34
N PHE A 256 6.53 3.65 28.74
CA PHE A 256 5.95 4.96 28.48
C PHE A 256 4.73 4.85 27.57
N LEU A 257 4.86 4.18 26.42
CA LEU A 257 3.76 4.05 25.46
C LEU A 257 2.59 3.24 26.02
N ALA A 258 2.85 2.18 26.78
CA ALA A 258 1.82 1.37 27.43
C ALA A 258 1.03 2.14 28.51
N GLY A 259 1.64 3.17 29.10
CA GLY A 259 0.98 4.03 30.09
C GLY A 259 0.11 5.14 29.50
N LEU A 260 0.10 5.34 28.19
CA LEU A 260 -0.66 6.41 27.55
C LEU A 260 -2.07 5.96 27.17
N PRO A 261 -3.07 6.87 27.26
CA PRO A 261 -4.36 6.67 26.61
C PRO A 261 -4.19 6.39 25.11
N LEU A 262 -4.97 5.44 24.60
CA LEU A 262 -4.88 4.99 23.20
C LEU A 262 -5.15 6.13 22.22
N GLU A 263 -5.99 7.09 22.59
CA GLU A 263 -6.34 8.28 21.81
C GLU A 263 -5.13 9.19 21.56
N LEU A 264 -4.13 9.18 22.47
CA LEU A 264 -2.87 9.89 22.25
C LEU A 264 -1.94 9.12 21.31
N ILE A 265 -2.01 7.79 21.34
CA ILE A 265 -1.22 6.91 20.48
C ILE A 265 -1.72 6.98 19.03
N ALA A 266 -3.03 6.88 18.83
CA ALA A 266 -3.66 6.87 17.52
C ALA A 266 -5.13 7.33 17.56
N ASP A 267 -5.52 8.15 16.58
CA ASP A 267 -6.90 8.48 16.27
C ASP A 267 -7.27 7.87 14.91
N LEU A 268 -7.75 6.63 14.91
CA LEU A 268 -8.06 5.92 13.67
C LEU A 268 -9.38 6.38 13.00
N SER A 269 -10.05 7.40 13.54
CA SER A 269 -11.12 8.11 12.82
C SER A 269 -10.54 9.00 11.71
N GLN A 270 -9.36 9.58 11.94
CA GLN A 270 -8.66 10.43 10.97
C GLN A 270 -8.12 9.62 9.80
N PRO A 271 -7.86 10.21 8.63
CA PRO A 271 -7.30 9.51 7.47
C PRO A 271 -5.93 8.83 7.76
N PRO A 272 -5.56 7.80 6.98
CA PRO A 272 -4.21 7.22 7.03
C PRO A 272 -3.13 8.28 6.77
N GLY A 273 -2.04 8.24 7.52
CA GLY A 273 -0.98 9.25 7.49
C GLY A 273 -1.18 10.39 8.50
N ILE A 274 -2.36 10.46 9.13
CA ILE A 274 -2.69 11.45 10.16
C ILE A 274 -2.95 10.74 11.49
N GLY A 275 -3.93 9.83 11.49
CA GLY A 275 -4.46 9.20 12.69
C GLY A 275 -3.63 8.05 13.26
N ASP A 276 -3.03 7.24 12.38
CA ASP A 276 -2.10 6.19 12.79
C ASP A 276 -0.79 6.81 13.30
N LYS A 277 -0.19 6.24 14.33
CA LYS A 277 1.08 6.72 14.92
C LYS A 277 1.05 8.19 15.33
N ALA A 278 -0.09 8.69 15.82
CA ALA A 278 -0.33 10.11 16.08
C ALA A 278 0.78 10.74 16.94
N ILE A 279 1.12 10.12 18.08
CA ILE A 279 2.18 10.59 18.97
C ILE A 279 3.55 10.66 18.28
N LEU A 280 3.93 9.61 17.54
CA LEU A 280 5.22 9.57 16.83
C LEU A 280 5.26 10.60 15.70
N ARG A 281 4.15 10.82 14.99
CA ARG A 281 4.07 11.86 13.97
C ARG A 281 4.21 13.25 14.59
N ARG A 282 3.64 13.48 15.77
CA ARG A 282 3.80 14.74 16.52
C ARG A 282 5.26 14.94 16.95
N ALA A 283 5.88 13.91 17.55
CA ALA A 283 7.28 13.95 17.94
C ALA A 283 8.21 14.21 16.74
N ALA A 284 7.96 13.52 15.61
CA ALA A 284 8.70 13.72 14.37
C ALA A 284 8.58 15.15 13.84
N ARG A 285 7.39 15.77 13.88
CA ARG A 285 7.21 17.19 13.51
C ARG A 285 7.98 18.12 14.41
N GLN A 286 7.96 17.89 15.73
CA GLN A 286 8.74 18.68 16.68
C GLN A 286 10.25 18.57 16.45
N ALA A 287 10.71 17.41 15.97
CA ALA A 287 12.10 17.19 15.54
C ALA A 287 12.42 17.70 14.13
N GLY A 288 11.52 18.45 13.48
CA GLY A 288 11.73 19.00 12.12
C GLY A 288 11.53 18.00 10.97
N LEU A 289 11.08 16.76 11.26
CA LEU A 289 10.87 15.70 10.27
C LEU A 289 9.48 15.78 9.61
N SER A 290 9.09 16.96 9.14
CA SER A 290 7.75 17.26 8.63
C SER A 290 7.33 16.32 7.49
N ARG A 291 8.22 16.08 6.52
CA ARG A 291 7.94 15.18 5.38
C ARG A 291 7.75 13.74 5.83
N SER A 292 8.63 13.22 6.67
CA SER A 292 8.54 11.84 7.16
C SER A 292 7.28 11.62 8.00
N SER A 293 6.88 12.64 8.78
CA SER A 293 5.71 12.60 9.65
C SER A 293 4.36 12.51 8.91
N SER A 294 4.30 12.82 7.61
CA SER A 294 3.08 12.76 6.80
C SER A 294 2.98 11.50 5.93
N LEU A 295 4.06 10.71 5.84
CA LEU A 295 4.06 9.50 5.02
C LEU A 295 3.16 8.43 5.63
N VAL A 296 2.28 7.88 4.80
CA VAL A 296 1.48 6.70 5.16
C VAL A 296 2.41 5.50 5.23
N LYS A 297 2.27 4.70 6.28
CA LYS A 297 3.05 3.47 6.48
C LYS A 297 2.95 2.54 5.28
N ARG A 298 4.09 2.08 4.78
CA ARG A 298 4.19 1.01 3.78
C ARG A 298 5.27 0.03 4.21
N ALA A 299 4.96 -1.27 4.20
CA ALA A 299 5.98 -2.27 4.49
C ALA A 299 7.02 -2.29 3.36
N ILE A 300 8.28 -2.54 3.69
CA ILE A 300 9.42 -2.43 2.75
C ILE A 300 9.16 -3.22 1.48
N GLN A 301 8.64 -4.44 1.58
CA GLN A 301 8.42 -5.30 0.42
C GLN A 301 7.38 -4.76 -0.57
N PHE A 302 6.46 -3.93 -0.10
CA PHE A 302 5.46 -3.26 -0.93
C PHE A 302 5.97 -1.90 -1.42
N GLY A 303 6.74 -1.19 -0.57
CA GLY A 303 7.35 0.09 -0.91
C GLY A 303 8.39 -0.04 -2.02
N SER A 304 9.24 -1.06 -1.96
CA SER A 304 10.27 -1.36 -2.96
C SER A 304 9.73 -2.08 -4.20
N GLN A 305 8.45 -2.47 -4.18
CA GLN A 305 7.83 -3.36 -5.18
C GLN A 305 8.50 -4.73 -5.32
N ILE A 306 9.40 -5.13 -4.41
CA ILE A 306 10.08 -6.44 -4.50
C ILE A 306 9.10 -7.60 -4.38
N ALA A 307 8.02 -7.46 -3.59
CA ALA A 307 6.97 -8.48 -3.51
C ALA A 307 6.29 -8.70 -4.88
N LYS A 308 6.13 -7.64 -5.67
CA LYS A 308 5.53 -7.73 -7.01
C LYS A 308 6.46 -8.48 -7.96
N LEU A 309 7.75 -8.12 -7.95
CA LEU A 309 8.77 -8.73 -8.80
C LEU A 309 8.99 -10.20 -8.44
N SER A 310 9.17 -10.50 -7.15
CA SER A 310 9.30 -11.85 -6.63
C SER A 310 8.08 -12.71 -6.98
N ASN A 311 6.85 -12.21 -6.77
CA ASN A 311 5.66 -13.00 -7.09
C ASN A 311 5.54 -13.31 -8.59
N VAL A 312 5.91 -12.37 -9.46
CA VAL A 312 5.91 -12.61 -10.90
C VAL A 312 6.98 -13.62 -11.29
N ALA A 313 8.20 -13.49 -10.75
CA ALA A 313 9.29 -14.43 -11.03
C ALA A 313 8.97 -15.85 -10.54
N SER A 314 8.44 -15.99 -9.33
CA SER A 314 8.21 -17.29 -8.70
C SER A 314 6.89 -17.95 -9.08
N PHE A 315 5.85 -17.18 -9.44
CA PHE A 315 4.50 -17.72 -9.68
C PHE A 315 3.87 -17.28 -11.01
N GLY A 316 4.60 -16.54 -11.85
CA GLY A 316 4.12 -16.02 -13.13
C GLY A 316 3.08 -14.89 -13.02
N ALA A 317 2.59 -14.57 -11.81
CA ALA A 317 1.62 -13.52 -11.57
C ALA A 317 1.66 -12.99 -10.13
N VAL A 318 1.40 -11.70 -9.97
CA VAL A 318 1.40 -11.01 -8.67
C VAL A 318 0.37 -11.60 -7.69
N SER A 319 -0.79 -12.01 -8.19
CA SER A 319 -1.93 -12.52 -7.41
C SER A 319 -1.76 -13.95 -6.91
N LYS A 320 -0.76 -14.69 -7.40
CA LYS A 320 -0.56 -16.11 -7.07
C LYS A 320 0.40 -16.33 -5.90
N GLY A 321 1.19 -15.32 -5.52
CA GLY A 321 2.07 -15.42 -4.37
C GLY A 321 1.28 -15.45 -3.06
N ARG A 322 1.45 -16.53 -2.29
CA ARG A 322 0.88 -16.69 -0.95
C ARG A 322 1.99 -16.65 0.11
N GLY A 323 1.64 -16.34 1.36
CA GLY A 323 2.60 -16.16 2.46
C GLY A 323 3.14 -17.46 3.07
N ASP A 324 2.69 -18.60 2.57
CA ASP A 324 2.96 -19.97 3.00
C ASP A 324 3.86 -20.73 2.00
N VAL A 325 4.40 -20.04 0.99
CA VAL A 325 5.26 -20.70 0.00
C VAL A 325 6.62 -20.99 0.60
N GLU A 326 6.96 -22.28 0.69
CA GLU A 326 8.30 -22.74 1.02
C GLU A 326 9.22 -22.60 -0.20
N PHE A 327 10.23 -21.74 -0.09
CA PHE A 327 11.33 -21.71 -1.03
C PHE A 327 12.36 -22.75 -0.57
N ARG A 328 12.49 -23.87 -1.30
CA ARG A 328 13.65 -24.74 -1.12
C ARG A 328 14.90 -23.95 -1.51
N ARG A 329 15.77 -23.67 -0.55
CA ARG A 329 17.15 -23.27 -0.87
C ARG A 329 17.75 -24.43 -1.68
N GLN A 330 18.04 -24.19 -2.96
CA GLN A 330 19.03 -25.02 -3.64
C GLN A 330 20.34 -24.76 -2.92
N ALA A 331 20.86 -25.78 -2.23
CA ALA A 331 22.22 -25.72 -1.72
C ALA A 331 23.12 -25.53 -2.93
N GLN A 332 23.72 -24.35 -3.06
CA GLN A 332 24.83 -24.16 -3.97
C GLN A 332 26.01 -24.91 -3.33
N ALA A 333 26.44 -25.97 -4.02
CA ALA A 333 27.62 -26.76 -3.66
C ALA A 333 28.91 -25.94 -3.88
#